data_AF-A0AAQ5X5L8-F1
#
_entry.id   AF-A0AAQ5X5L8-F1
#
_cell.length_a   1.000
_cell.length_b   1.000
_cell.length_c   1.000
_cell.angle_alpha   90.00
_cell.angle_beta   90.00
_cell.angle_gamma   90.00
#
_symmetry.space_group_name_H-M   'P 1'
#
loop_
_entity.id
_entity.type
_entity.pdbx_description
1 polymer ?
#
loop_
_entity_poly.entity_id
_entity_poly.type
_entity_poly.pdbx_seq_one_letter_code
_entity_poly.pdbx_strand_id
1 'polypeptide(L)'
;MGMRPDSRKIVVVLTDGESQDDVEEPAEHLRDTGIEVYAIGIRGASHLQLLQMTTDVAHMYILNHFISLLQIVNSFSNDLCNSATNRDSVRLMNGTSLCSGRLEVRSNQFNQRWSSVCEADVDLQDAEVVCRELSCGAPSVLRGALYGEVEAPWWSREFQCGGRESALMDCRSSASDRNTCSPGRAAGLTCSEPVRLVGGASRCAGVLQVKLVEWRMVEWRMVDGPDWSLKAAAAACTELHCGSAVLTASSNESSESRGWSVDRRCVEAGWRLRECSTSTRSSSTVELVCSDLLEQPIIFVSSVDGVSEAQQQGFQVSWRSSFTLSCSIQPQYPGGSFQLSFTSSSNATLSHTQPAVNHSAHFLFPAAGHAHQGSYTCVYHVHVFSHNFSSESRRLSLVVSDPTVFFMRLTLLLLSLLIFTSLICFSHKTSRKYKRNPQEDVEVEQQI
;
A
#
# COMPACT_ATOMS: atom_id res chain seq x y z
N MET A 1 -20.53 0.06 -18.11
CA MET A 1 -19.53 -0.64 -17.29
C MET A 1 -18.20 0.06 -17.52
N GLY A 2 -17.63 0.63 -16.46
CA GLY A 2 -16.42 1.45 -16.56
C GLY A 2 -15.19 0.59 -16.76
N MET A 3 -14.49 0.80 -17.88
CA MET A 3 -13.20 0.17 -18.15
C MET A 3 -12.12 1.22 -17.93
N ARG A 4 -11.24 1.03 -16.94
CA ARG A 4 -9.97 1.76 -16.86
C ARG A 4 -9.00 1.08 -17.84
N PRO A 5 -8.29 1.83 -18.70
CA PRO A 5 -7.32 1.27 -19.64
C PRO A 5 -6.19 0.51 -18.93
N ASP A 6 -5.84 0.95 -17.72
CA ASP A 6 -4.69 0.44 -16.97
C ASP A 6 -5.03 -0.70 -16.00
N SER A 7 -6.26 -1.19 -15.96
CA SER A 7 -6.63 -2.34 -15.12
C SER A 7 -6.54 -3.66 -15.88
N ARG A 8 -6.03 -4.72 -15.22
CA ARG A 8 -6.11 -6.09 -15.73
C ARG A 8 -7.56 -6.39 -16.10
N LYS A 9 -7.79 -6.84 -17.33
CA LYS A 9 -9.12 -7.13 -17.83
C LYS A 9 -9.43 -8.57 -17.49
N ILE A 10 -10.52 -8.77 -16.77
CA ILE A 10 -10.93 -10.09 -16.31
C ILE A 10 -12.34 -10.35 -16.82
N VAL A 11 -12.56 -11.53 -17.38
CA VAL A 11 -13.88 -12.06 -17.71
C VAL A 11 -14.17 -13.21 -16.77
N VAL A 12 -15.33 -13.17 -16.12
CA VAL A 12 -15.82 -14.27 -15.29
C VAL A 12 -17.01 -14.90 -16.00
N VAL A 13 -16.85 -16.15 -16.42
CA VAL A 13 -17.87 -16.95 -17.08
C VAL A 13 -18.53 -17.86 -16.06
N LEU A 14 -19.85 -17.78 -15.95
CA LEU A 14 -20.65 -18.65 -15.10
C LEU A 14 -21.56 -19.50 -16.01
N THR A 15 -21.46 -20.82 -15.93
CA THR A 15 -22.24 -21.73 -16.77
C THR A 15 -22.75 -22.92 -15.97
N ASP A 16 -23.93 -23.45 -16.33
CA ASP A 16 -24.55 -24.61 -15.70
C ASP A 16 -24.85 -25.78 -16.65
N GLY A 17 -24.17 -25.82 -17.81
CA GLY A 17 -24.34 -26.87 -18.83
C GLY A 17 -23.25 -26.86 -19.90
N GLU A 18 -23.46 -27.64 -20.98
CA GLU A 18 -22.58 -27.63 -22.15
C GLU A 18 -22.97 -26.51 -23.13
N SER A 19 -21.97 -25.79 -23.65
CA SER A 19 -22.16 -24.80 -24.71
C SER A 19 -22.58 -25.48 -26.02
N GLN A 20 -23.43 -24.80 -26.79
CA GLN A 20 -23.91 -25.27 -28.09
C GLN A 20 -23.09 -24.74 -29.27
N ASP A 21 -22.18 -23.80 -28.99
CA ASP A 21 -21.27 -23.14 -29.89
C ASP A 21 -19.81 -23.39 -29.48
N ASP A 22 -18.89 -22.98 -30.34
CA ASP A 22 -17.47 -23.07 -30.03
C ASP A 22 -17.08 -22.07 -28.93
N VAL A 23 -16.38 -22.60 -27.91
CA VAL A 23 -15.91 -21.82 -26.76
C VAL A 23 -14.40 -21.55 -26.84
N GLU A 24 -13.68 -22.25 -27.72
CA GLU A 24 -12.23 -22.18 -27.82
C GLU A 24 -11.77 -20.94 -28.58
N GLU A 25 -12.28 -20.71 -29.80
CA GLU A 25 -11.94 -19.53 -30.61
C GLU A 25 -12.21 -18.19 -29.90
N PRO A 26 -13.39 -17.93 -29.29
CA PRO A 26 -13.62 -16.69 -28.57
C PRO A 26 -12.75 -16.55 -27.32
N ALA A 27 -12.44 -17.65 -26.63
CA ALA A 27 -11.57 -17.62 -25.46
C ALA A 27 -10.11 -17.37 -25.84
N GLU A 28 -9.62 -17.94 -26.94
CA GLU A 28 -8.31 -17.62 -27.52
C GLU A 28 -8.20 -16.13 -27.84
N HIS A 29 -9.21 -15.55 -28.50
CA HIS A 29 -9.21 -14.13 -28.82
C HIS A 29 -9.15 -13.23 -27.57
N LEU A 30 -9.84 -13.61 -26.49
CA LEU A 30 -9.76 -12.90 -25.21
C LEU A 30 -8.35 -13.01 -24.60
N ARG A 31 -7.73 -14.19 -24.62
CA ARG A 31 -6.36 -14.39 -24.12
C ARG A 31 -5.34 -13.57 -24.91
N ASP A 32 -5.44 -13.56 -26.24
CA ASP A 32 -4.55 -12.80 -27.12
C ASP A 32 -4.66 -11.28 -26.93
N THR A 33 -5.81 -10.80 -26.45
CA THR A 33 -6.03 -9.39 -26.09
C THR A 33 -5.63 -9.07 -24.65
N GLY A 34 -5.01 -10.02 -23.95
CA GLY A 34 -4.53 -9.87 -22.57
C GLY A 34 -5.65 -9.89 -21.52
N ILE A 35 -6.78 -10.54 -21.84
CA ILE A 35 -7.92 -10.70 -20.93
C ILE A 35 -7.83 -12.06 -20.24
N GLU A 36 -7.88 -12.06 -18.91
CA GLU A 36 -7.85 -13.27 -18.11
C GLU A 36 -9.28 -13.81 -17.92
N VAL A 37 -9.49 -15.08 -18.22
CA VAL A 37 -10.79 -15.74 -18.21
C VAL A 37 -10.85 -16.72 -17.04
N TYR A 38 -11.79 -16.46 -16.13
CA TYR A 38 -12.18 -17.35 -15.04
C TYR A 38 -13.48 -18.04 -15.40
N ALA A 39 -13.57 -19.35 -15.17
CA ALA A 39 -14.78 -20.11 -15.48
C ALA A 39 -15.30 -20.83 -14.22
N ILE A 40 -16.59 -20.64 -13.95
CA ILE A 40 -17.29 -21.26 -12.84
C ILE A 40 -18.39 -22.15 -13.43
N GLY A 41 -18.17 -23.45 -13.39
CA GLY A 41 -19.12 -24.46 -13.82
C GLY A 41 -19.98 -24.94 -12.66
N ILE A 42 -21.30 -25.02 -12.88
CA ILE A 42 -22.25 -25.51 -11.88
C ILE A 42 -22.96 -26.76 -12.44
N ARG A 43 -23.05 -27.80 -11.61
CA ARG A 43 -23.82 -29.03 -11.88
C ARG A 43 -23.36 -29.78 -13.14
N GLY A 44 -23.90 -29.40 -14.31
CA GLY A 44 -23.77 -30.10 -15.59
C GLY A 44 -22.79 -29.44 -16.57
N ALA A 45 -22.00 -28.47 -16.10
CA ALA A 45 -21.01 -27.81 -16.92
C ALA A 45 -19.92 -28.78 -17.40
N SER A 46 -19.56 -28.71 -18.68
CA SER A 46 -18.55 -29.57 -19.28
C SER A 46 -17.15 -29.18 -18.81
N HIS A 47 -16.44 -30.12 -18.16
CA HIS A 47 -15.07 -29.88 -17.71
C HIS A 47 -14.11 -29.50 -18.84
N LEU A 48 -14.27 -30.13 -20.02
CA LEU A 48 -13.42 -29.85 -21.18
C LEU A 48 -13.65 -28.45 -21.74
N GLN A 49 -14.92 -28.01 -21.83
CA GLN A 49 -15.24 -26.66 -22.29
C GLN A 49 -14.77 -25.59 -21.29
N LEU A 50 -14.91 -25.85 -19.98
CA LEU A 50 -14.38 -24.95 -18.95
C LEU A 50 -12.87 -24.76 -19.11
N LEU A 51 -12.13 -25.85 -19.35
CA LEU A 51 -10.69 -25.81 -19.57
C LEU A 51 -10.32 -25.01 -20.83
N GLN A 52 -11.04 -25.18 -21.93
CA GLN A 52 -10.83 -24.44 -23.19
C GLN A 52 -11.10 -22.94 -23.03
N MET A 53 -12.04 -22.56 -22.15
CA MET A 53 -12.37 -21.17 -21.86
C MET A 53 -11.36 -20.48 -20.94
N THR A 54 -10.86 -21.17 -19.92
CA THR A 54 -10.01 -20.56 -18.89
C THR A 54 -8.61 -20.20 -19.39
N THR A 55 -8.03 -19.13 -18.81
CA THR A 55 -6.63 -18.76 -19.09
C THR A 55 -5.63 -19.67 -18.39
N ASP A 56 -5.97 -20.17 -17.19
CA ASP A 56 -5.15 -21.09 -16.41
C ASP A 56 -6.05 -22.13 -15.74
N VAL A 57 -5.52 -23.33 -15.50
CA VAL A 57 -6.21 -24.42 -14.78
C VAL A 57 -6.65 -24.01 -13.38
N ALA A 58 -5.95 -23.08 -12.74
CA ALA A 58 -6.29 -22.52 -11.44
C ALA A 58 -7.48 -21.55 -11.49
N HIS A 59 -7.88 -21.08 -12.67
CA HIS A 59 -9.03 -20.16 -12.85
C HIS A 59 -10.36 -20.89 -13.09
N MET A 60 -10.36 -22.22 -12.97
CA MET A 60 -11.53 -23.06 -13.15
C MET A 60 -12.10 -23.50 -11.79
N TYR A 61 -13.39 -23.23 -11.56
CA TYR A 61 -14.13 -23.67 -10.38
C TYR A 61 -15.29 -24.56 -10.80
N ILE A 62 -15.40 -25.74 -10.19
CA ILE A 62 -16.50 -26.68 -10.45
C ILE A 62 -17.30 -26.85 -9.17
N LEU A 63 -18.60 -26.57 -9.26
CA LEU A 63 -19.53 -26.58 -8.16
C LEU A 63 -20.65 -27.59 -8.41
N ASN A 64 -21.01 -28.36 -7.38
CA ASN A 64 -22.08 -29.35 -7.50
C ASN A 64 -23.48 -28.69 -7.52
N HIS A 65 -23.65 -27.56 -6.83
CA HIS A 65 -24.93 -26.84 -6.70
C HIS A 65 -24.73 -25.32 -6.70
N PHE A 66 -25.75 -24.58 -7.13
CA PHE A 66 -25.76 -23.11 -7.07
C PHE A 66 -25.50 -22.56 -5.67
N ILE A 67 -25.95 -23.25 -4.61
CA ILE A 67 -25.73 -22.83 -3.21
C ILE A 67 -24.23 -22.82 -2.85
N SER A 68 -23.41 -23.67 -3.49
CA SER A 68 -21.97 -23.73 -3.29
C SER A 68 -21.22 -22.50 -3.79
N LEU A 69 -21.85 -21.62 -4.58
CA LEU A 69 -21.26 -20.34 -4.97
C LEU A 69 -20.88 -19.52 -3.74
N LEU A 70 -21.72 -19.53 -2.69
CA LEU A 70 -21.47 -18.79 -1.45
C LEU A 70 -20.18 -19.22 -0.74
N GLN A 71 -19.75 -20.47 -0.94
CA GLN A 71 -18.54 -21.01 -0.32
C GLN A 71 -17.28 -20.53 -1.03
N ILE A 72 -17.36 -20.22 -2.34
CA ILE A 72 -16.22 -19.78 -3.13
C ILE A 72 -16.11 -18.26 -3.24
N VAL A 73 -17.14 -17.48 -2.91
CA VAL A 73 -17.12 -16.01 -3.05
C VAL A 73 -15.87 -15.39 -2.40
N ASN A 74 -15.52 -15.81 -1.18
CA ASN A 74 -14.36 -15.24 -0.49
C ASN A 74 -13.02 -15.67 -1.11
N SER A 75 -12.85 -16.95 -1.45
CA SER A 75 -11.61 -17.42 -2.08
C SER A 75 -11.45 -16.86 -3.49
N PHE A 76 -12.53 -16.86 -4.28
CA PHE A 76 -12.58 -16.30 -5.62
C PHE A 76 -12.31 -14.79 -5.62
N SER A 77 -12.91 -14.05 -4.68
CA SER A 77 -12.64 -12.61 -4.53
C SER A 77 -11.17 -12.36 -4.16
N ASN A 78 -10.57 -13.20 -3.30
CA ASN A 78 -9.15 -13.12 -3.01
C ASN A 78 -8.28 -13.45 -4.22
N ASP A 79 -8.62 -14.46 -5.01
CA ASP A 79 -7.89 -14.85 -6.22
C ASP A 79 -7.95 -13.73 -7.29
N LEU A 80 -9.12 -13.12 -7.48
CA LEU A 80 -9.29 -11.94 -8.32
C LEU A 80 -8.48 -10.74 -7.81
N CYS A 81 -8.48 -10.47 -6.50
CA CYS A 81 -7.70 -9.40 -5.90
C CYS A 81 -6.19 -9.66 -6.01
N ASN A 82 -5.77 -10.93 -5.88
CA ASN A 82 -4.38 -11.35 -6.04
C ASN A 82 -3.92 -11.22 -7.49
N SER A 83 -4.77 -11.59 -8.46
CA SER A 83 -4.50 -11.34 -9.89
C SER A 83 -4.39 -9.85 -10.18
N ALA A 84 -5.26 -9.01 -9.60
CA ALA A 84 -5.20 -7.56 -9.75
C ALA A 84 -3.96 -6.92 -9.08
N THR A 85 -3.40 -7.54 -8.03
CA THR A 85 -2.19 -7.10 -7.31
C THR A 85 -0.91 -7.81 -7.76
N ASN A 86 -0.99 -8.73 -8.73
CA ASN A 86 0.15 -9.44 -9.30
C ASN A 86 1.07 -8.56 -10.18
N ARG A 87 0.70 -7.28 -10.35
CA ARG A 87 1.60 -6.22 -10.84
C ARG A 87 2.72 -5.83 -9.87
N ASP A 88 2.64 -6.24 -8.60
CA ASP A 88 3.70 -6.01 -7.62
C ASP A 88 4.68 -7.20 -7.55
N SER A 89 4.90 -7.89 -8.68
CA SER A 89 5.85 -8.99 -8.75
C SER A 89 7.29 -8.50 -9.00
N VAL A 90 7.42 -7.31 -9.58
CA VAL A 90 8.70 -6.69 -9.95
C VAL A 90 8.75 -5.22 -9.49
N ARG A 91 9.93 -4.75 -9.05
CA ARG A 91 10.18 -3.32 -8.78
C ARG A 91 11.63 -2.94 -9.09
N LEU A 92 11.84 -1.66 -9.42
CA LEU A 92 13.16 -1.06 -9.57
C LEU A 92 13.45 -0.13 -8.38
N MET A 93 14.55 -0.39 -7.65
CA MET A 93 14.92 0.33 -6.42
C MET A 93 16.20 1.14 -6.60
N ASN A 94 16.39 2.21 -5.82
CA ASN A 94 17.59 3.05 -5.82
C ASN A 94 17.96 3.69 -7.17
N GLY A 95 17.03 3.79 -8.12
CA GLY A 95 17.22 4.60 -9.33
C GLY A 95 16.69 6.01 -9.18
N THR A 96 16.80 6.78 -10.26
CA THR A 96 16.31 8.17 -10.33
C THR A 96 14.81 8.25 -10.60
N SER A 97 14.16 7.12 -10.88
CA SER A 97 12.76 7.02 -11.27
C SER A 97 12.22 5.60 -11.09
N LEU A 98 10.91 5.39 -11.29
CA LEU A 98 10.29 4.05 -11.22
C LEU A 98 10.70 3.13 -12.39
N CYS A 99 11.19 3.74 -13.46
CA CYS A 99 11.67 3.05 -14.65
C CYS A 99 13.19 2.87 -14.65
N SER A 100 13.85 3.13 -13.52
CA SER A 100 15.28 2.94 -13.39
C SER A 100 15.65 2.43 -12.00
N GLY A 101 16.62 1.54 -11.90
CA GLY A 101 17.10 1.05 -10.61
C GLY A 101 17.54 -0.40 -10.62
N ARG A 102 17.81 -0.93 -9.43
CA ARG A 102 18.08 -2.33 -9.15
C ARG A 102 16.80 -3.16 -9.24
N LEU A 103 16.84 -4.25 -9.98
CA LEU A 103 15.73 -5.17 -10.16
C LEU A 103 15.54 -6.06 -8.93
N GLU A 104 14.35 -5.97 -8.35
CA GLU A 104 13.88 -6.86 -7.28
C GLU A 104 12.58 -7.54 -7.69
N VAL A 105 12.48 -8.84 -7.37
CA VAL A 105 11.33 -9.69 -7.68
C VAL A 105 10.75 -10.28 -6.42
N ARG A 106 9.42 -10.48 -6.40
CA ARG A 106 8.68 -11.05 -5.27
C ARG A 106 8.29 -12.50 -5.58
N SER A 107 8.88 -13.45 -4.84
CA SER A 107 8.55 -14.87 -4.99
C SER A 107 7.29 -15.25 -4.20
N ASN A 108 6.38 -15.97 -4.85
CA ASN A 108 5.18 -16.57 -4.25
C ASN A 108 5.46 -17.79 -3.35
N GLN A 109 6.67 -18.35 -3.37
CA GLN A 109 6.98 -19.63 -2.70
C GLN A 109 7.62 -19.50 -1.31
N PHE A 110 8.14 -18.32 -0.92
CA PHE A 110 8.73 -18.11 0.41
C PHE A 110 8.38 -16.72 0.97
N ASN A 111 7.44 -16.67 1.91
CA ASN A 111 7.12 -15.51 2.76
C ASN A 111 6.89 -14.16 2.04
N GLN A 112 6.52 -14.16 0.76
CA GLN A 112 6.27 -12.93 -0.04
C GLN A 112 7.43 -11.92 0.02
N ARG A 113 8.67 -12.40 0.16
CA ARG A 113 9.83 -11.52 0.37
C ARG A 113 10.44 -11.09 -0.96
N TRP A 114 10.85 -9.83 -1.04
CA TRP A 114 11.57 -9.25 -2.18
C TRP A 114 13.02 -9.72 -2.20
N SER A 115 13.50 -10.12 -3.37
CA SER A 115 14.89 -10.55 -3.61
C SER A 115 15.46 -9.87 -4.85
N SER A 116 16.73 -9.46 -4.80
CA SER A 116 17.44 -8.96 -5.99
C SER A 116 17.76 -10.10 -6.95
N VAL A 117 17.81 -9.80 -8.25
CA VAL A 117 18.16 -10.78 -9.31
C VAL A 117 19.63 -10.61 -9.69
N CYS A 118 20.32 -11.70 -10.06
CA CYS A 118 21.70 -11.63 -10.52
C CYS A 118 21.79 -11.00 -11.92
N GLU A 119 22.74 -10.11 -12.17
CA GLU A 119 22.95 -9.47 -13.49
C GLU A 119 23.20 -10.49 -14.61
N ALA A 120 23.85 -11.61 -14.30
CA ALA A 120 24.15 -12.67 -15.27
C ALA A 120 22.92 -13.52 -15.66
N ASP A 121 21.83 -13.41 -14.91
CA ASP A 121 20.60 -14.19 -15.04
C ASP A 121 19.43 -13.31 -15.53
N VAL A 122 19.73 -12.10 -16.02
CA VAL A 122 18.78 -11.19 -16.65
C VAL A 122 19.31 -10.86 -18.04
N ASP A 123 18.58 -11.27 -19.07
CA ASP A 123 18.90 -10.92 -20.45
C ASP A 123 18.05 -9.73 -20.94
N LEU A 124 18.18 -9.45 -22.25
CA LEU A 124 17.50 -8.31 -22.87
C LEU A 124 15.99 -8.57 -23.05
N GLN A 125 15.58 -9.84 -23.19
CA GLN A 125 14.18 -10.25 -23.30
C GLN A 125 13.49 -10.15 -21.94
N ASP A 126 14.16 -10.57 -20.87
CA ASP A 126 13.70 -10.39 -19.49
C ASP A 126 13.52 -8.90 -19.18
N ALA A 127 14.51 -8.08 -19.55
CA ALA A 127 14.45 -6.63 -19.40
C ALA A 127 13.28 -5.99 -20.16
N GLU A 128 12.92 -6.51 -21.34
CA GLU A 128 11.77 -6.04 -22.11
C GLU A 128 10.45 -6.37 -21.41
N VAL A 129 10.32 -7.57 -20.84
CA VAL A 129 9.16 -7.96 -20.04
C VAL A 129 9.06 -7.08 -18.79
N VAL A 130 10.15 -6.86 -18.06
CA VAL A 130 10.15 -5.99 -16.86
C VAL A 130 9.74 -4.55 -17.21
N CYS A 131 10.36 -3.96 -18.24
CA CYS A 131 10.02 -2.59 -18.62
C CYS A 131 8.57 -2.48 -19.10
N ARG A 132 8.02 -3.52 -19.72
CA ARG A 132 6.61 -3.58 -20.10
C ARG A 132 5.69 -3.74 -18.89
N GLU A 133 6.01 -4.63 -17.95
CA GLU A 133 5.25 -4.85 -16.71
C GLU A 133 5.14 -3.54 -15.91
N LEU A 134 6.24 -2.79 -15.83
CA LEU A 134 6.32 -1.48 -15.18
C LEU A 134 5.77 -0.32 -16.05
N SER A 135 5.31 -0.59 -17.28
CA SER A 135 4.83 0.43 -18.24
C SER A 135 5.84 1.53 -18.57
N CYS A 136 7.12 1.19 -18.56
CA CYS A 136 8.26 2.08 -18.69
C CYS A 136 8.91 2.11 -20.09
N GLY A 137 8.23 1.60 -21.11
CA GLY A 137 8.74 1.54 -22.48
C GLY A 137 9.74 0.40 -22.71
N ALA A 138 10.72 0.60 -23.61
CA ALA A 138 11.73 -0.39 -23.97
C ALA A 138 12.95 -0.31 -23.03
N PRO A 139 13.70 -1.41 -22.81
CA PRO A 139 14.93 -1.36 -22.04
C PRO A 139 15.99 -0.51 -22.73
N SER A 140 16.69 0.33 -21.96
CA SER A 140 17.70 1.28 -22.47
C SER A 140 19.10 1.04 -21.91
N VAL A 141 19.20 0.59 -20.65
CA VAL A 141 20.47 0.21 -20.01
C VAL A 141 20.21 -1.00 -19.12
N LEU A 142 21.03 -2.04 -19.24
CA LEU A 142 21.04 -3.20 -18.36
C LEU A 142 22.44 -3.33 -17.77
N ARG A 143 22.66 -2.76 -16.58
CA ARG A 143 23.94 -2.78 -15.86
C ARG A 143 23.74 -2.72 -14.35
N GLY A 144 24.24 -3.72 -13.64
CA GLY A 144 24.08 -3.87 -12.19
C GLY A 144 24.85 -2.86 -11.33
N ALA A 145 26.01 -2.40 -11.81
CA ALA A 145 26.93 -1.54 -11.04
C ALA A 145 26.47 -0.09 -10.85
N LEU A 146 25.39 0.36 -11.52
CA LEU A 146 24.96 1.76 -11.51
C LEU A 146 24.17 2.17 -10.26
N TYR A 147 23.57 1.20 -9.53
CA TYR A 147 22.60 1.48 -8.46
C TYR A 147 23.05 1.00 -7.07
N GLY A 148 24.37 0.94 -6.83
CA GLY A 148 24.97 0.99 -5.50
C GLY A 148 25.14 -0.31 -4.71
N GLU A 149 25.00 -1.48 -5.34
CA GLU A 149 25.35 -2.84 -4.84
C GLU A 149 25.01 -3.15 -3.36
N VAL A 150 23.95 -3.95 -3.14
CA VAL A 150 23.73 -4.74 -1.92
C VAL A 150 23.48 -6.17 -2.40
N GLU A 151 24.29 -7.11 -1.93
CA GLU A 151 24.45 -8.49 -2.41
C GLU A 151 23.15 -9.16 -2.89
N ALA A 152 23.18 -9.74 -4.11
CA ALA A 152 22.12 -10.63 -4.55
C ALA A 152 22.12 -11.90 -3.66
N PRO A 153 20.94 -12.39 -3.22
CA PRO A 153 20.88 -13.60 -2.41
C PRO A 153 21.54 -14.79 -3.11
N TRP A 154 22.02 -15.75 -2.32
CA TRP A 154 22.68 -16.98 -2.80
C TRP A 154 21.83 -17.79 -3.80
N TRP A 155 20.52 -17.54 -3.83
CA TRP A 155 19.54 -18.11 -4.75
C TRP A 155 18.98 -16.99 -5.62
N SER A 156 19.34 -16.96 -6.90
CA SER A 156 18.62 -16.21 -7.94
C SER A 156 17.76 -17.18 -8.75
N ARG A 157 16.63 -16.69 -9.26
CA ARG A 157 15.89 -17.36 -10.34
C ARG A 157 16.38 -16.81 -11.66
N GLU A 158 16.67 -17.70 -12.59
CA GLU A 158 16.91 -17.34 -13.98
C GLU A 158 15.56 -17.32 -14.69
N PHE A 159 15.25 -16.18 -15.32
CA PHE A 159 14.08 -16.04 -16.17
C PHE A 159 14.51 -16.29 -17.61
N GLN A 160 13.66 -16.95 -18.38
CA GLN A 160 13.92 -17.26 -19.78
C GLN A 160 12.72 -16.75 -20.59
N CYS A 161 12.53 -15.44 -20.57
CA CYS A 161 11.43 -14.80 -21.28
C CYS A 161 11.62 -14.85 -22.80
N GLY A 162 10.52 -15.03 -23.54
CA GLY A 162 10.45 -14.85 -24.99
C GLY A 162 10.29 -13.38 -25.42
N GLY A 163 10.10 -12.46 -24.47
CA GLY A 163 9.96 -11.02 -24.71
C GLY A 163 8.52 -10.57 -25.00
N ARG A 164 7.53 -11.47 -24.98
CA ARG A 164 6.10 -11.17 -25.29
C ARG A 164 5.18 -11.31 -24.08
N GLU A 165 5.72 -11.80 -22.97
CA GLU A 165 5.02 -12.05 -21.71
C GLU A 165 4.53 -10.76 -21.03
N SER A 166 3.37 -10.82 -20.36
CA SER A 166 2.79 -9.63 -19.73
C SER A 166 3.45 -9.27 -18.39
N ALA A 167 3.99 -10.27 -17.70
CA ALA A 167 4.73 -10.14 -16.46
C ALA A 167 5.94 -11.09 -16.42
N LEU A 168 6.96 -10.73 -15.65
CA LEU A 168 8.19 -11.53 -15.50
C LEU A 168 7.91 -12.93 -14.91
N MET A 169 6.89 -13.03 -14.07
CA MET A 169 6.46 -14.30 -13.46
C MET A 169 5.72 -15.23 -14.43
N ASP A 170 5.26 -14.72 -15.59
CA ASP A 170 4.68 -15.55 -16.65
C ASP A 170 5.77 -16.26 -17.47
N CYS A 171 7.01 -15.78 -17.37
CA CYS A 171 8.14 -16.39 -18.06
C CYS A 171 8.48 -17.74 -17.44
N ARG A 172 8.99 -18.64 -18.29
CA ARG A 172 9.62 -19.86 -17.80
C ARG A 172 10.78 -19.47 -16.87
N SER A 173 10.79 -20.04 -15.67
CA SER A 173 11.86 -19.80 -14.71
C SER A 173 12.43 -21.11 -14.17
N SER A 174 13.73 -21.09 -13.88
CA SER A 174 14.45 -22.17 -13.21
C SER A 174 15.15 -21.65 -11.96
N ALA A 175 15.40 -22.53 -11.00
CA ALA A 175 16.40 -22.24 -9.98
C ALA A 175 17.74 -22.07 -10.71
N SER A 176 18.48 -20.99 -10.46
CA SER A 176 19.74 -20.76 -11.16
C SER A 176 20.73 -21.89 -10.84
N ASP A 177 21.16 -22.62 -11.87
CA ASP A 177 22.13 -23.73 -11.79
C ASP A 177 23.55 -23.22 -11.48
N ARG A 178 23.74 -21.90 -11.58
CA ARG A 178 25.01 -21.22 -11.31
C ARG A 178 25.18 -21.08 -9.80
N ASN A 179 25.91 -22.03 -9.23
CA ASN A 179 26.28 -22.11 -7.81
C ASN A 179 27.04 -20.89 -7.23
N THR A 180 27.12 -19.73 -7.89
CA THR A 180 27.60 -18.49 -7.28
C THR A 180 27.25 -17.30 -8.17
N CYS A 181 26.29 -16.47 -7.76
CA CYS A 181 26.27 -15.04 -8.12
C CYS A 181 27.42 -14.35 -7.34
N SER A 182 28.67 -14.80 -7.54
CA SER A 182 29.86 -14.28 -6.87
C SER A 182 31.05 -14.28 -7.83
N PRO A 183 31.65 -13.10 -8.11
CA PRO A 183 31.29 -11.77 -7.60
C PRO A 183 30.15 -11.20 -8.46
N GLY A 184 28.93 -11.70 -8.30
CA GLY A 184 27.79 -11.36 -9.14
C GLY A 184 27.08 -10.13 -8.59
N ARG A 185 26.85 -9.16 -9.47
CA ARG A 185 26.17 -7.90 -9.13
C ARG A 185 24.67 -8.09 -9.23
N ALA A 186 23.90 -7.37 -8.43
CA ALA A 186 22.46 -7.30 -8.62
C ALA A 186 22.13 -6.61 -9.96
N ALA A 187 21.20 -7.16 -10.73
CA ALA A 187 20.78 -6.63 -12.01
C ALA A 187 20.22 -5.20 -11.85
N GLY A 188 20.67 -4.29 -12.70
CA GLY A 188 20.21 -2.91 -12.76
C GLY A 188 19.62 -2.63 -14.12
N LEU A 189 18.43 -2.05 -14.17
CA LEU A 189 17.67 -1.81 -15.38
C LEU A 189 17.27 -0.34 -15.46
N THR A 190 17.41 0.26 -16.63
CA THR A 190 16.84 1.54 -17.00
C THR A 190 15.98 1.34 -18.23
N CYS A 191 14.71 1.66 -18.12
CA CYS A 191 13.74 1.63 -19.21
C CYS A 191 13.60 3.01 -19.86
N SER A 192 13.10 3.03 -21.09
CA SER A 192 12.90 4.24 -21.88
C SER A 192 11.64 4.95 -21.42
N GLU A 193 11.76 5.82 -20.43
CA GLU A 193 10.67 6.67 -19.99
C GLU A 193 10.13 7.48 -21.18
N PRO A 194 8.85 7.33 -21.55
CA PRO A 194 8.26 8.12 -22.62
C PRO A 194 7.93 9.55 -22.17
N VAL A 195 7.84 9.78 -20.86
CA VAL A 195 7.41 11.01 -20.21
C VAL A 195 8.31 11.28 -19.02
N ARG A 196 8.73 12.53 -18.82
CA ARG A 196 9.50 12.96 -17.64
C ARG A 196 9.21 14.40 -17.25
N LEU A 197 9.52 14.75 -15.99
CA LEU A 197 9.57 16.13 -15.52
C LEU A 197 11.02 16.54 -15.33
N VAL A 198 11.40 17.72 -15.84
CA VAL A 198 12.77 18.24 -15.74
C VAL A 198 12.80 19.66 -15.18
N GLY A 199 13.89 20.01 -14.51
CA GLY A 199 14.12 21.36 -13.99
C GLY A 199 13.38 21.68 -12.68
N GLY A 200 12.52 20.80 -12.18
CA GLY A 200 11.91 20.94 -10.85
C GLY A 200 12.71 20.22 -9.75
N ALA A 201 12.30 20.40 -8.49
CA ALA A 201 13.06 19.91 -7.33
C ALA A 201 12.80 18.44 -6.97
N SER A 202 11.98 17.72 -7.73
CA SER A 202 11.81 16.27 -7.61
C SER A 202 11.42 15.65 -8.93
N ARG A 203 11.41 14.31 -9.00
CA ARG A 203 10.90 13.57 -10.17
C ARG A 203 9.41 13.84 -10.48
N CYS A 204 8.67 14.37 -9.50
CA CYS A 204 7.24 14.67 -9.58
C CYS A 204 6.95 16.18 -9.75
N ALA A 205 7.97 16.98 -10.04
CA ALA A 205 7.85 18.41 -10.26
C ALA A 205 8.77 18.88 -11.40
N GLY A 206 8.28 19.78 -12.25
CA GLY A 206 9.07 20.45 -13.28
C GLY A 206 8.36 20.57 -14.62
N VAL A 207 9.13 20.85 -15.67
CA VAL A 207 8.63 20.99 -17.04
C VAL A 207 8.38 19.61 -17.65
N LEU A 208 7.15 19.39 -18.13
CA LEU A 208 6.76 18.15 -18.78
C LEU A 208 7.43 17.98 -20.14
N GLN A 209 8.16 16.88 -20.31
CA GLN A 209 8.77 16.47 -21.57
C GLN A 209 8.28 15.09 -22.00
N VAL A 210 8.02 14.94 -23.29
CA VAL A 210 7.62 13.67 -23.91
C VAL A 210 8.65 13.30 -24.97
N LYS A 211 8.99 12.01 -25.03
CA LYS A 211 9.91 11.44 -26.02
C LYS A 211 9.13 10.74 -27.13
N LEU A 212 9.08 11.37 -28.31
CA LEU A 212 8.63 10.72 -29.55
C LEU A 212 9.83 10.19 -30.34
N VAL A 213 10.56 11.12 -30.98
CA VAL A 213 11.86 10.89 -31.63
C VAL A 213 12.99 11.46 -30.78
N GLU A 214 12.75 12.65 -30.23
CA GLU A 214 13.62 13.32 -29.27
C GLU A 214 12.79 13.89 -28.12
N TRP A 215 13.47 14.28 -27.04
CA TRP A 215 12.83 14.94 -25.90
C TRP A 215 12.43 16.34 -26.30
N ARG A 216 11.14 16.65 -26.21
CA ARG A 216 10.65 18.02 -26.30
C ARG A 216 9.60 18.27 -25.23
N MET A 217 9.48 19.55 -24.87
CA MET A 217 8.49 20.01 -23.91
C MET A 217 7.07 19.87 -24.47
N VAL A 218 6.12 19.61 -23.58
CA VAL A 218 4.70 19.60 -23.89
C VAL A 218 4.15 21.02 -23.72
N GLU A 219 3.43 21.49 -24.73
CA GLU A 219 2.78 22.79 -24.74
C GLU A 219 1.26 22.61 -24.62
N TRP A 220 0.64 23.32 -23.66
CA TRP A 220 -0.81 23.35 -23.50
C TRP A 220 -1.38 24.57 -24.20
N ARG A 221 -2.25 24.37 -25.19
CA ARG A 221 -2.98 25.49 -25.79
C ARG A 221 -4.13 25.89 -24.86
N MET A 222 -4.11 27.14 -24.40
CA MET A 222 -5.21 27.77 -23.64
C MET A 222 -6.55 27.79 -24.40
N VAL A 223 -6.53 27.50 -25.71
CA VAL A 223 -7.73 27.44 -26.57
C VAL A 223 -8.73 26.36 -26.13
N ASP A 224 -8.26 25.33 -25.43
CA ASP A 224 -9.08 24.21 -24.96
C ASP A 224 -9.69 24.40 -23.56
N GLY A 225 -9.46 25.56 -22.93
CA GLY A 225 -10.02 25.95 -21.63
C GLY A 225 -9.18 25.54 -20.41
N PRO A 226 -9.39 26.16 -19.23
CA PRO A 226 -8.60 25.91 -18.02
C PRO A 226 -8.74 24.49 -17.48
N ASP A 227 -9.89 23.84 -17.71
CA ASP A 227 -10.16 22.47 -17.26
C ASP A 227 -9.34 21.42 -18.01
N TRP A 228 -8.99 21.68 -19.28
CA TRP A 228 -8.20 20.77 -20.10
C TRP A 228 -6.78 20.63 -19.53
N SER A 229 -6.15 21.75 -19.17
CA SER A 229 -4.81 21.75 -18.58
C SER A 229 -4.74 20.89 -17.33
N LEU A 230 -5.77 20.92 -16.48
CA LEU A 230 -5.84 20.08 -15.27
C LEU A 230 -5.99 18.60 -15.59
N LYS A 231 -6.84 18.23 -16.55
CA LYS A 231 -7.03 16.82 -16.95
C LYS A 231 -5.77 16.22 -17.52
N ALA A 232 -5.08 16.96 -18.37
CA ALA A 232 -3.91 16.47 -19.04
C ALA A 232 -2.67 16.48 -18.13
N ALA A 233 -2.60 17.46 -17.21
CA ALA A 233 -1.71 17.42 -16.05
C ALA A 233 -1.95 16.19 -15.18
N ALA A 234 -3.22 15.86 -14.90
CA ALA A 234 -3.58 14.69 -14.11
C ALA A 234 -3.20 13.38 -14.82
N ALA A 235 -3.36 13.31 -16.15
CA ALA A 235 -2.86 12.20 -16.95
C ALA A 235 -1.35 12.05 -16.82
N ALA A 236 -0.59 13.15 -16.90
CA ALA A 236 0.87 13.13 -16.71
C ALA A 236 1.27 12.66 -15.31
N CYS A 237 0.64 13.19 -14.26
CA CYS A 237 0.92 12.77 -12.89
C CYS A 237 0.53 11.31 -12.63
N THR A 238 -0.50 10.81 -13.31
CA THR A 238 -0.91 9.41 -13.23
C THR A 238 0.10 8.48 -13.91
N GLU A 239 0.54 8.82 -15.12
CA GLU A 239 1.57 8.06 -15.85
C GLU A 239 2.93 8.06 -15.13
N LEU A 240 3.27 9.16 -14.45
CA LEU A 240 4.49 9.27 -13.64
C LEU A 240 4.34 8.65 -12.24
N HIS A 241 3.15 8.15 -11.89
CA HIS A 241 2.81 7.66 -10.55
C HIS A 241 3.15 8.66 -9.43
N CYS A 242 2.81 9.93 -9.66
CA CYS A 242 3.02 11.05 -8.75
C CYS A 242 1.71 11.61 -8.16
N GLY A 243 0.65 10.81 -8.16
CA GLY A 243 -0.65 11.19 -7.60
C GLY A 243 -1.46 12.13 -8.51
N SER A 244 -2.16 13.09 -7.91
CA SER A 244 -3.04 14.03 -8.61
C SER A 244 -2.28 15.25 -9.11
N ALA A 245 -2.78 15.98 -10.11
CA ALA A 245 -2.12 17.21 -10.55
C ALA A 245 -2.41 18.41 -9.64
N VAL A 246 -1.38 19.20 -9.36
CA VAL A 246 -1.43 20.53 -8.76
C VAL A 246 -0.76 21.51 -9.73
N LEU A 247 -1.54 22.14 -10.59
CA LEU A 247 -1.00 23.12 -11.54
C LEU A 247 -0.48 24.35 -10.81
N THR A 248 0.72 24.82 -11.17
CA THR A 248 1.34 25.97 -10.48
C THR A 248 1.72 27.15 -11.38
N ALA A 249 2.03 27.00 -12.67
CA ALA A 249 2.18 28.19 -13.53
C ALA A 249 2.24 27.87 -15.03
N SER A 250 1.68 28.78 -15.83
CA SER A 250 2.08 28.96 -17.23
C SER A 250 3.06 30.13 -17.31
N SER A 251 4.27 29.88 -17.80
CA SER A 251 5.23 30.94 -18.13
C SER A 251 5.25 31.14 -19.65
N ASN A 252 5.32 32.40 -20.08
CA ASN A 252 5.55 32.72 -21.49
C ASN A 252 7.05 32.87 -21.70
N GLU A 253 7.67 31.93 -22.40
CA GLU A 253 9.03 32.11 -22.90
C GLU A 253 9.02 32.90 -24.21
N SER A 254 9.97 33.82 -24.37
CA SER A 254 10.04 34.78 -25.47
C SER A 254 10.59 34.21 -26.78
N SER A 255 10.85 32.90 -26.86
CA SER A 255 11.44 32.26 -28.04
C SER A 255 10.54 31.13 -28.58
N GLU A 256 10.22 31.18 -29.88
CA GLU A 256 9.54 30.09 -30.60
C GLU A 256 10.37 28.81 -30.46
N SER A 257 9.90 27.85 -29.68
CA SER A 257 10.48 26.52 -29.62
C SER A 257 9.49 25.51 -30.19
N ARG A 258 10.00 24.45 -30.84
CA ARG A 258 9.14 23.38 -31.35
C ARG A 258 8.81 22.46 -30.17
N GLY A 259 7.58 22.51 -29.67
CA GLY A 259 7.07 21.61 -28.64
C GLY A 259 6.17 20.50 -29.18
N TRP A 260 5.67 19.67 -28.26
CA TRP A 260 4.61 18.70 -28.52
C TRP A 260 3.26 19.26 -28.06
N SER A 261 2.24 19.14 -28.89
CA SER A 261 0.84 19.38 -28.53
C SER A 261 0.17 18.05 -28.23
N VAL A 262 -0.57 17.98 -27.13
CA VAL A 262 -1.32 16.77 -26.75
C VAL A 262 -2.77 16.91 -27.20
N ASP A 263 -3.30 15.93 -27.95
CA ASP A 263 -4.70 15.92 -28.40
C ASP A 263 -5.65 15.61 -27.23
N ARG A 264 -6.65 16.48 -27.04
CA ARG A 264 -7.65 16.37 -25.97
C ARG A 264 -8.48 15.09 -26.02
N ARG A 265 -8.97 14.73 -27.21
CA ARG A 265 -9.87 13.58 -27.39
C ARG A 265 -9.12 12.28 -27.14
N CYS A 266 -7.84 12.25 -27.50
CA CYS A 266 -6.96 11.12 -27.26
C CYS A 266 -6.77 10.85 -25.76
N VAL A 267 -6.43 11.88 -24.97
CA VAL A 267 -6.27 11.73 -23.51
C VAL A 267 -7.60 11.43 -22.83
N GLU A 268 -8.70 12.06 -23.25
CA GLU A 268 -10.05 11.78 -22.71
C GLU A 268 -10.52 10.35 -23.02
N ALA A 269 -10.01 9.74 -24.09
CA ALA A 269 -10.25 8.34 -24.42
C ALA A 269 -9.32 7.37 -23.65
N GLY A 270 -8.41 7.86 -22.82
CA GLY A 270 -7.55 7.07 -21.95
C GLY A 270 -6.27 6.55 -22.61
N TRP A 271 -5.84 7.14 -23.72
CA TRP A 271 -4.56 6.83 -24.36
C TRP A 271 -3.39 7.55 -23.67
N ARG A 272 -2.17 7.02 -23.84
CA ARG A 272 -0.98 7.60 -23.19
C ARG A 272 -0.59 8.93 -23.82
N LEU A 273 0.00 9.82 -23.03
CA LEU A 273 0.46 11.14 -23.48
C LEU A 273 1.36 11.07 -24.71
N ARG A 274 2.21 10.05 -24.78
CA ARG A 274 3.06 9.80 -25.96
C ARG A 274 2.24 9.59 -27.23
N GLU A 275 1.19 8.79 -27.18
CA GLU A 275 0.34 8.46 -28.34
C GLU A 275 -0.52 9.66 -28.76
N CYS A 276 -0.82 10.54 -27.80
CA CYS A 276 -1.58 11.75 -28.03
C CYS A 276 -0.74 12.96 -28.45
N SER A 277 0.59 12.83 -28.48
CA SER A 277 1.51 13.93 -28.77
C SER A 277 1.76 14.10 -30.25
N THR A 278 1.64 15.33 -30.74
CA THR A 278 1.88 15.73 -32.14
C THR A 278 2.79 16.96 -32.21
N SER A 279 3.57 17.09 -33.28
CA SER A 279 4.47 18.25 -33.45
C SER A 279 3.68 19.55 -33.60
N THR A 280 4.02 20.57 -32.81
CA THR A 280 3.46 21.92 -32.92
C THR A 280 4.56 22.99 -32.89
N ARG A 281 4.20 24.22 -33.27
CA ARG A 281 5.00 25.43 -33.00
C ARG A 281 4.20 26.31 -32.04
N SER A 282 4.73 26.63 -30.88
CA SER A 282 4.15 27.61 -29.94
C SER A 282 5.25 28.19 -29.04
N SER A 283 4.85 28.99 -28.04
CA SER A 283 5.71 29.77 -27.13
C SER A 283 5.30 29.66 -25.65
N SER A 284 4.56 28.62 -25.27
CA SER A 284 3.96 28.52 -23.93
C SER A 284 4.49 27.31 -23.17
N THR A 285 5.16 27.56 -22.04
CA THR A 285 5.67 26.54 -21.13
C THR A 285 4.75 26.40 -19.92
N VAL A 286 4.55 25.16 -19.47
CA VAL A 286 3.79 24.88 -18.25
C VAL A 286 4.62 24.02 -17.33
N GLU A 287 4.72 24.47 -16.09
CA GLU A 287 5.36 23.76 -15.01
C GLU A 287 4.30 22.93 -14.28
N LEU A 288 4.57 21.63 -14.15
CA LEU A 288 3.68 20.66 -13.56
C LEU A 288 4.23 20.28 -12.17
N VAL A 289 3.37 20.33 -11.16
CA VAL A 289 3.65 19.75 -9.84
C VAL A 289 2.56 18.71 -9.56
N CYS A 290 2.96 17.48 -9.24
CA CYS A 290 2.03 16.41 -8.90
C CYS A 290 1.91 16.27 -7.38
N SER A 291 0.76 15.82 -6.86
CA SER A 291 0.32 15.95 -5.47
C SER A 291 0.90 14.90 -4.53
N ASP A 292 1.45 13.78 -5.02
CA ASP A 292 2.22 12.86 -4.19
C ASP A 292 3.64 13.38 -3.99
N LEU A 293 3.76 14.61 -3.48
CA LEU A 293 5.04 15.09 -3.00
C LEU A 293 5.39 14.41 -1.67
N LEU A 294 4.43 13.97 -0.87
CA LEU A 294 4.71 13.51 0.49
C LEU A 294 4.12 12.12 0.74
N GLU A 295 4.99 11.13 0.90
CA GLU A 295 4.61 9.85 1.49
C GLU A 295 3.98 10.03 2.89
N GLN A 296 3.19 9.05 3.33
CA GLN A 296 2.66 9.06 4.69
C GLN A 296 3.80 8.87 5.69
N PRO A 297 3.97 9.77 6.68
CA PRO A 297 4.97 9.57 7.71
C PRO A 297 4.59 8.37 8.61
N ILE A 298 5.61 7.65 9.05
CA ILE A 298 5.50 6.52 9.96
C ILE A 298 5.70 7.05 11.38
N ILE A 299 4.75 6.70 12.26
CA ILE A 299 4.83 6.98 13.70
C ILE A 299 5.18 5.69 14.44
N PHE A 300 6.16 5.76 15.34
CA PHE A 300 6.57 4.64 16.18
C PHE A 300 6.87 5.11 17.60
N VAL A 301 6.78 4.18 18.55
CA VAL A 301 7.07 4.42 19.97
C VAL A 301 8.24 3.55 20.41
N SER A 302 9.08 4.11 21.27
CA SER A 302 10.19 3.41 21.91
C SER A 302 10.21 3.74 23.41
N SER A 303 10.58 2.77 24.25
CA SER A 303 10.65 2.90 25.70
C SER A 303 11.85 2.10 26.22
N VAL A 304 12.53 2.63 27.24
CA VAL A 304 13.69 1.98 27.88
C VAL A 304 13.26 0.70 28.62
N ASP A 305 12.05 0.70 29.18
CA ASP A 305 11.50 -0.42 29.96
C ASP A 305 10.74 -1.45 29.09
N GLY A 306 10.87 -1.34 27.76
CA GLY A 306 10.13 -2.15 26.79
C GLY A 306 8.76 -1.57 26.44
N VAL A 307 8.26 -1.95 25.26
CA VAL A 307 6.91 -1.63 24.77
C VAL A 307 6.24 -2.96 24.41
N SER A 308 5.04 -3.22 24.89
CA SER A 308 4.25 -4.37 24.44
C SER A 308 3.25 -3.94 23.37
N GLU A 309 3.29 -4.63 22.23
CA GLU A 309 2.34 -4.45 21.12
C GLU A 309 1.05 -5.19 21.48
N ALA A 310 -0.04 -4.45 21.70
CA ALA A 310 -1.36 -5.04 21.87
C ALA A 310 -1.90 -5.42 20.48
N GLN A 311 -2.66 -6.53 20.43
CA GLN A 311 -3.06 -7.28 19.23
C GLN A 311 -3.80 -6.49 18.11
N GLN A 312 -4.00 -5.17 18.24
CA GLN A 312 -4.63 -4.25 17.28
C GLN A 312 -4.02 -2.83 17.32
N GLN A 313 -2.74 -2.67 16.90
CA GLN A 313 -2.09 -1.35 16.68
C GLN A 313 -2.10 -0.38 17.89
N GLY A 314 -2.21 -0.94 19.10
CA GLY A 314 -2.13 -0.20 20.36
C GLY A 314 -0.80 -0.50 21.05
N PHE A 315 -0.09 0.53 21.47
CA PHE A 315 1.14 0.37 22.24
C PHE A 315 0.90 0.63 23.72
N GLN A 316 1.60 -0.11 24.56
CA GLN A 316 1.46 -0.05 26.00
C GLN A 316 2.80 0.33 26.64
N VAL A 317 2.78 1.36 27.48
CA VAL A 317 3.96 1.91 28.18
C VAL A 317 3.73 1.90 29.68
N SER A 318 4.77 1.60 30.46
CA SER A 318 4.71 1.52 31.91
C SER A 318 4.53 2.89 32.56
N TRP A 319 3.77 2.97 33.65
CA TRP A 319 3.63 4.19 34.44
C TRP A 319 4.98 4.73 34.91
N ARG A 320 5.20 6.04 34.80
CA ARG A 320 6.44 6.77 35.12
C ARG A 320 7.69 6.39 34.32
N SER A 321 7.60 5.49 33.34
CA SER A 321 8.72 5.25 32.45
C SER A 321 8.86 6.39 31.43
N SER A 322 10.08 6.61 30.96
CA SER A 322 10.34 7.52 29.85
C SER A 322 10.04 6.81 28.52
N PHE A 323 9.34 7.49 27.61
CA PHE A 323 9.12 6.98 26.26
C PHE A 323 9.34 8.09 25.22
N THR A 324 9.65 7.66 24.00
CA THR A 324 9.89 8.55 22.86
C THR A 324 8.94 8.18 21.74
N LEU A 325 8.14 9.16 21.29
CA LEU A 325 7.41 9.06 20.05
C LEU A 325 8.27 9.62 18.93
N SER A 326 8.38 8.89 17.85
CA SER A 326 9.22 9.27 16.72
C SER A 326 8.38 9.26 15.45
N CYS A 327 8.45 10.35 14.72
CA CYS A 327 7.88 10.46 13.38
C CYS A 327 9.03 10.37 12.38
N SER A 328 8.87 9.58 11.33
CA SER A 328 9.85 9.49 10.24
C SER A 328 9.15 9.45 8.89
N ILE A 329 9.78 9.98 7.85
CA ILE A 329 9.29 9.91 6.47
C ILE A 329 10.42 9.43 5.55
N GLN A 330 10.07 8.80 4.43
CA GLN A 330 11.04 8.48 3.39
C GLN A 330 11.60 9.80 2.80
N PRO A 331 12.93 9.93 2.62
CA PRO A 331 13.55 11.15 2.15
C PRO A 331 13.09 11.53 0.73
N GLN A 332 12.24 12.55 0.62
CA GLN A 332 11.82 13.12 -0.67
C GLN A 332 12.25 14.59 -0.83
N TYR A 333 12.29 15.36 0.26
CA TYR A 333 12.75 16.75 0.28
C TYR A 333 13.61 17.01 1.52
N PRO A 334 14.64 17.87 1.41
CA PRO A 334 15.41 18.30 2.56
C PRO A 334 14.57 19.22 3.46
N GLY A 335 14.71 19.06 4.78
CA GLY A 335 14.09 19.92 5.79
C GLY A 335 12.69 19.47 6.20
N GLY A 336 11.81 20.45 6.49
CA GLY A 336 10.45 20.22 7.00
C GLY A 336 10.35 20.18 8.53
N SER A 337 9.13 19.98 9.02
CA SER A 337 8.82 19.84 10.44
C SER A 337 7.73 18.80 10.66
N PHE A 338 7.81 18.10 11.78
CA PHE A 338 6.76 17.19 12.22
C PHE A 338 5.95 17.85 13.33
N GLN A 339 4.63 17.83 13.18
CA GLN A 339 3.67 18.20 14.20
C GLN A 339 3.05 16.92 14.77
N LEU A 340 3.37 16.60 16.01
CA LEU A 340 2.73 15.54 16.76
C LEU A 340 1.42 16.08 17.36
N SER A 341 0.29 15.58 16.87
CA SER A 341 -1.03 15.87 17.40
C SER A 341 -1.46 14.75 18.36
N PHE A 342 -1.92 15.12 19.54
CA PHE A 342 -2.40 14.22 20.58
C PHE A 342 -3.84 14.55 20.92
N THR A 343 -4.71 13.54 20.89
CA THR A 343 -6.10 13.62 21.33
C THR A 343 -6.28 12.77 22.58
N SER A 344 -6.52 13.42 23.72
CA SER A 344 -6.79 12.75 25.00
C SER A 344 -8.21 12.19 25.07
N SER A 345 -8.47 11.28 26.02
CA SER A 345 -9.81 10.73 26.31
C SER A 345 -10.85 11.79 26.73
N SER A 346 -10.41 12.99 27.13
CA SER A 346 -11.27 14.14 27.42
C SER A 346 -11.56 15.03 26.20
N ASN A 347 -11.20 14.58 24.98
CA ASN A 347 -11.29 15.32 23.71
C ASN A 347 -10.48 16.63 23.63
N ALA A 348 -9.53 16.84 24.54
CA ALA A 348 -8.54 17.91 24.41
C ALA A 348 -7.49 17.53 23.36
N THR A 349 -7.26 18.41 22.38
CA THR A 349 -6.22 18.26 21.34
C THR A 349 -5.03 19.14 21.68
N LEU A 350 -3.85 18.52 21.81
CA LEU A 350 -2.57 19.22 22.01
C LEU A 350 -1.66 18.91 20.84
N SER A 351 -0.89 19.90 20.37
CA SER A 351 0.09 19.67 19.30
C SER A 351 1.46 20.22 19.64
N HIS A 352 2.48 19.47 19.25
CA HIS A 352 3.89 19.83 19.41
C HIS A 352 4.60 19.72 18.08
N THR A 353 5.37 20.74 17.71
CA THR A 353 6.10 20.77 16.45
C THR A 353 7.59 20.70 16.70
N GLN A 354 8.28 19.85 15.94
CA GLN A 354 9.74 19.71 15.93
C GLN A 354 10.26 19.78 14.49
N PRO A 355 11.44 20.38 14.24
CA PRO A 355 12.06 20.35 12.93
C PRO A 355 12.48 18.91 12.58
N ALA A 356 12.39 18.56 11.30
CA ALA A 356 12.88 17.29 10.82
C ALA A 356 14.42 17.30 10.75
N VAL A 357 15.06 16.37 11.45
CA VAL A 357 16.51 16.13 11.42
C VAL A 357 16.72 14.74 10.85
N ASN A 358 17.43 14.64 9.72
CA ASN A 358 17.57 13.38 8.98
C ASN A 358 16.22 12.70 8.65
N HIS A 359 15.23 13.49 8.25
CA HIS A 359 13.88 13.03 7.88
C HIS A 359 13.07 12.40 9.03
N SER A 360 13.51 12.60 10.27
CA SER A 360 12.80 12.19 11.48
C SER A 360 12.70 13.31 12.52
N ALA A 361 11.76 13.18 13.44
CA ALA A 361 11.67 13.99 14.64
C ALA A 361 11.28 13.13 15.83
N HIS A 362 11.87 13.45 16.99
CA HIS A 362 11.71 12.68 18.22
C HIS A 362 11.10 13.56 19.32
N PHE A 363 10.03 13.06 19.92
CA PHE A 363 9.27 13.71 20.98
C PHE A 363 9.45 12.92 22.27
N LEU A 364 10.19 13.51 23.22
CA LEU A 364 10.59 12.89 24.47
C LEU A 364 9.55 13.15 25.56
N PHE A 365 9.07 12.08 26.18
CA PHE A 365 8.18 12.12 27.33
C PHE A 365 8.92 11.54 28.55
N PRO A 366 9.37 12.38 29.50
CA PRO A 366 10.23 11.93 30.60
C PRO A 366 9.53 10.97 31.58
N ALA A 367 8.21 11.11 31.74
CA ALA A 367 7.41 10.29 32.64
C ALA A 367 6.01 10.04 32.06
N ALA A 368 5.71 8.78 31.77
CA ALA A 368 4.38 8.34 31.35
C ALA A 368 3.36 8.52 32.47
N GLY A 369 2.17 9.00 32.10
CA GLY A 369 1.08 9.32 33.01
C GLY A 369 -0.27 9.23 32.32
N HIS A 370 -1.36 9.24 33.09
CA HIS A 370 -2.73 9.05 32.56
C HIS A 370 -3.12 10.14 31.56
N ALA A 371 -2.53 11.33 31.66
CA ALA A 371 -2.73 12.41 30.71
C ALA A 371 -2.16 12.12 29.30
N HIS A 372 -1.22 11.20 29.18
CA HIS A 372 -0.58 10.80 27.92
C HIS A 372 -1.28 9.62 27.24
N GLN A 373 -2.40 9.14 27.79
CA GLN A 373 -3.20 8.09 27.17
C GLN A 373 -4.15 8.68 26.13
N GLY A 374 -4.15 8.11 24.92
CA GLY A 374 -5.01 8.58 23.83
C GLY A 374 -4.49 8.21 22.45
N SER A 375 -4.92 8.98 21.45
CA SER A 375 -4.53 8.78 20.05
C SER A 375 -3.55 9.85 19.59
N TYR A 376 -2.48 9.41 18.92
CA TYR A 376 -1.42 10.24 18.37
C TYR A 376 -1.42 10.17 16.85
N THR A 377 -1.22 11.31 16.19
CA THR A 377 -0.93 11.41 14.76
C THR A 377 0.27 12.31 14.53
N CYS A 378 1.11 11.96 13.56
CA CYS A 378 2.20 12.81 13.08
C CYS A 378 1.77 13.46 11.77
N VAL A 379 1.83 14.79 11.71
CA VAL A 379 1.65 15.55 10.47
C VAL A 379 3.01 16.10 10.06
N TYR A 380 3.50 15.69 8.90
CA TYR A 380 4.73 16.25 8.32
C TYR A 380 4.38 17.47 7.47
N HIS A 381 5.02 18.60 7.74
CA HIS A 381 4.89 19.85 7.01
C HIS A 381 6.19 20.17 6.30
N VAL A 382 6.11 20.60 5.04
CA VAL A 382 7.27 21.12 4.33
C VAL A 382 6.86 22.28 3.44
N HIS A 383 7.74 23.26 3.33
CA HIS A 383 7.61 24.35 2.39
C HIS A 383 8.51 24.08 1.18
N VAL A 384 7.90 23.82 0.04
CA VAL A 384 8.61 23.54 -1.22
C VAL A 384 7.88 24.32 -2.32
N PHE A 385 8.62 24.86 -3.29
CA PHE A 385 8.02 25.57 -4.44
C PHE A 385 7.10 26.76 -4.07
N SER A 386 7.44 27.51 -3.02
CA SER A 386 6.60 28.62 -2.52
C SER A 386 5.21 28.20 -2.02
N HIS A 387 4.99 26.90 -1.80
CA HIS A 387 3.76 26.33 -1.28
C HIS A 387 4.02 25.47 -0.04
N ASN A 388 3.02 25.41 0.83
CA ASN A 388 3.05 24.57 2.02
C ASN A 388 2.35 23.25 1.71
N PHE A 389 3.03 22.14 1.98
CA PHE A 389 2.50 20.79 1.85
C PHE A 389 2.44 20.12 3.21
N SER A 390 1.47 19.21 3.38
CA SER A 390 1.34 18.42 4.60
C SER A 390 0.86 17.00 4.32
N SER A 391 1.41 16.04 5.06
CA SER A 391 1.01 14.62 5.01
C SER A 391 0.80 14.09 6.43
N GLU A 392 -0.25 13.28 6.64
CA GLU A 392 -0.65 12.77 7.96
C GLU A 392 -0.39 11.26 8.08
N SER A 393 0.13 10.83 9.24
CA SER A 393 0.37 9.42 9.56
C SER A 393 -0.91 8.68 9.88
N ARG A 394 -0.81 7.35 9.93
CA ARG A 394 -1.80 6.51 10.62
C ARG A 394 -1.88 6.88 12.11
N ARG A 395 -3.05 6.66 12.71
CA ARG A 395 -3.28 6.88 14.15
C ARG A 395 -2.58 5.81 14.97
N LEU A 396 -1.85 6.24 15.99
CA LEU A 396 -1.24 5.38 17.00
C LEU A 396 -2.03 5.52 18.30
N SER A 397 -2.47 4.40 18.87
CA SER A 397 -3.15 4.37 20.17
C SER A 397 -2.14 4.02 21.27
N LEU A 398 -2.07 4.84 22.33
CA LEU A 398 -1.14 4.63 23.44
C LEU A 398 -1.92 4.44 24.74
N VAL A 399 -1.59 3.39 25.49
CA VAL A 399 -2.17 3.07 26.80
C VAL A 399 -1.09 3.04 27.86
N VAL A 400 -1.33 3.69 29.01
CA VAL A 400 -0.38 3.70 30.12
C VAL A 400 -0.77 2.65 31.16
N SER A 401 0.18 1.78 31.49
CA SER A 401 0.00 0.68 32.43
C SER A 401 0.38 1.10 33.83
N ASP A 402 -0.63 1.34 34.66
CA ASP A 402 -0.45 1.66 36.06
C ASP A 402 -0.79 0.45 36.94
N PRO A 403 0.22 -0.26 37.49
CA PRO A 403 -0.01 -1.40 38.36
C PRO A 403 -0.72 -1.00 39.66
N THR A 404 -0.58 0.25 40.12
CA THR A 404 -1.21 0.69 41.37
C THR A 404 -2.74 0.74 41.26
N VAL A 405 -3.27 1.13 40.10
CA VAL A 405 -4.72 1.09 39.83
C VAL A 405 -5.24 -0.34 39.84
N PHE A 406 -4.47 -1.29 39.32
CA PHE A 406 -4.83 -2.71 39.35
C PHE A 406 -4.90 -3.22 40.80
N PHE A 407 -3.87 -2.94 41.62
CA PHE A 407 -3.86 -3.33 43.03
C PHE A 407 -4.97 -2.64 43.82
N MET A 408 -5.25 -1.36 43.59
CA MET A 408 -6.35 -0.63 44.25
C MET A 408 -7.73 -1.19 43.88
N ARG A 409 -7.96 -1.55 42.61
CA ARG A 409 -9.22 -2.20 42.19
C ARG A 409 -9.36 -3.59 42.81
N LEU A 410 -8.27 -4.36 42.86
CA LEU A 410 -8.25 -5.68 43.46
C LEU A 410 -8.54 -5.63 44.97
N THR A 411 -7.91 -4.71 45.70
CA THR A 411 -8.16 -4.53 47.14
C THR A 411 -9.60 -4.07 47.41
N LEU A 412 -10.15 -3.16 46.61
CA LEU A 412 -11.56 -2.75 46.72
C LEU A 412 -12.53 -3.91 46.45
N LEU A 413 -12.25 -4.74 45.44
CA LEU A 413 -13.04 -5.93 45.12
C LEU A 413 -13.00 -6.97 46.24
N LEU A 414 -11.82 -7.21 46.82
CA LEU A 414 -11.67 -8.11 47.96
C LEU A 414 -12.43 -7.58 49.19
N LEU A 415 -12.33 -6.28 49.47
CA LEU A 415 -13.06 -5.64 50.57
C LEU A 415 -14.58 -5.71 50.39
N SER A 416 -15.08 -5.46 49.18
CA SER A 416 -16.52 -5.56 48.90
C SER A 416 -17.04 -6.99 49.04
N LEU A 417 -16.26 -7.99 48.60
CA LEU A 417 -16.58 -9.40 48.79
C LEU A 417 -16.61 -9.80 50.27
N LEU A 418 -15.65 -9.30 51.07
CA LEU A 418 -15.62 -9.53 52.52
C LEU A 418 -16.83 -8.90 53.24
N ILE A 419 -17.23 -7.69 52.84
CA ILE A 419 -18.42 -7.03 53.39
C ILE A 419 -19.68 -7.82 53.00
N PHE A 420 -19.81 -8.22 51.74
CA PHE A 420 -20.98 -8.96 51.25
C PHE A 420 -21.12 -10.32 51.93
N THR A 421 -20.03 -11.07 52.07
CA THR A 421 -20.01 -12.35 52.80
C THR A 421 -20.35 -12.17 54.28
N SER A 422 -19.83 -11.12 54.92
CA SER A 422 -20.18 -10.79 56.31
C SER A 422 -21.68 -10.47 56.46
N LEU A 423 -22.26 -9.67 55.56
CA LEU A 423 -23.70 -9.36 55.55
C LEU A 423 -24.56 -10.62 55.37
N ILE A 424 -24.16 -11.54 54.49
CA ILE A 424 -24.83 -12.84 54.32
C ILE A 424 -24.72 -13.68 55.61
N CYS A 425 -23.56 -13.72 56.25
CA CYS A 425 -23.40 -14.44 57.52
C CYS A 425 -24.28 -13.85 58.64
N PHE A 426 -24.36 -12.52 58.73
CA PHE A 426 -25.24 -11.83 59.69
C PHE A 426 -26.71 -12.11 59.42
N SER A 427 -27.17 -12.06 58.16
CA SER A 427 -28.57 -12.36 57.81
C SER A 427 -28.94 -13.83 58.05
N HIS A 428 -28.02 -14.77 57.81
CA HIS A 428 -28.21 -16.17 58.19
C HIS A 428 -28.26 -16.37 59.71
N LYS A 429 -27.47 -15.61 60.49
CA LYS A 429 -27.46 -15.69 61.96
C LYS A 429 -28.73 -15.09 62.57
N THR A 430 -29.27 -14.00 62.01
CA THR A 430 -30.56 -13.43 62.44
C THR A 430 -31.73 -14.34 62.03
N SER A 431 -31.70 -14.92 60.83
CA SER A 431 -32.69 -15.93 60.40
C SER A 431 -32.66 -17.21 61.26
N ARG A 432 -31.48 -17.68 61.68
CA ARG A 432 -31.34 -18.79 62.63
C ARG A 432 -31.82 -18.45 64.04
N LYS A 433 -31.66 -17.21 64.52
CA LYS A 433 -32.22 -16.76 65.81
C LYS A 433 -33.76 -16.68 65.76
N TYR A 434 -34.34 -16.27 64.64
CA TYR A 434 -35.80 -16.23 64.48
C TYR A 434 -36.42 -17.64 64.36
N LYS A 435 -35.66 -18.64 63.91
CA LYS A 435 -36.08 -20.06 63.91
C LYS A 435 -35.78 -20.82 65.21
N ARG A 436 -35.15 -20.20 66.22
CA ARG A 436 -34.71 -20.88 67.45
C ARG A 436 -35.02 -20.05 68.70
N ASN A 437 -36.29 -19.71 68.90
CA ASN A 437 -36.94 -19.50 70.20
C ASN A 437 -38.47 -19.34 69.99
N PRO A 438 -39.33 -19.90 70.86
CA PRO A 438 -39.06 -20.42 72.21
C PRO A 438 -39.30 -21.93 72.34
N GLN A 439 -38.43 -22.61 73.09
CA GLN A 439 -38.72 -23.91 73.67
C GLN A 439 -38.92 -23.71 75.18
N GLU A 440 -40.16 -24.01 75.59
CA GLU A 440 -40.64 -24.58 76.86
C GLU A 440 -39.94 -24.30 78.21
N ASP A 441 -40.84 -24.12 79.18
CA ASP A 441 -40.77 -24.43 80.61
C ASP A 441 -40.21 -23.40 81.61
N VAL A 442 -41.18 -22.72 82.24
CA VAL A 442 -41.09 -22.23 83.62
C VAL A 442 -41.88 -23.21 84.49
N GLU A 443 -41.15 -24.00 85.27
CA GLU A 443 -41.65 -24.81 86.38
C GLU A 443 -41.71 -23.90 87.64
N VAL A 444 -42.85 -23.87 88.35
CA VAL A 444 -42.95 -23.29 89.69
C VAL A 444 -43.59 -24.32 90.61
N GLU A 445 -42.82 -24.71 91.61
CA GLU A 445 -43.15 -25.65 92.68
C GLU A 445 -43.76 -24.89 93.88
N GLN A 446 -44.91 -25.43 94.34
CA GLN A 446 -45.53 -25.48 95.68
C GLN A 446 -45.32 -24.40 96.76
N GLN A 447 -46.46 -23.98 97.37
CA GLN A 447 -46.61 -23.89 98.84
C GLN A 447 -48.09 -23.90 99.32
N ILE A 448 -48.36 -24.84 100.23
CA ILE A 448 -49.51 -25.03 101.18
C ILE A 448 -50.84 -25.55 100.61
#